data_AF-A0A321LL37-F1
#
_entry.id   AF-A0A321LL37-F1
#
_cell.length_a   1.000
_cell.length_b   1.000
_cell.length_c   1.000
_cell.angle_alpha   90.00
_cell.angle_beta   90.00
_cell.angle_gamma   90.00
#
_symmetry.space_group_name_H-M   'P 1'
#
loop_
_entity.id
_entity.type
_entity.pdbx_description
1 polymer ?
#
loop_
_entity_poly.entity_id
_entity_poly.type
_entity_poly.pdbx_seq_one_letter_code
_entity_poly.pdbx_strand_id
1 'polypeptide(L)'
;MSHLTVHSKPKRKALPRNFNAEISGSHLLVPLEVATVLQDLSVKTADEFISYLHSFPSAIASCLNWDVEDVIVARDELVDQLEGHVAGEILHPVRAKARSYGALNPEIYTFKAK
;
A
#
# COMPACT_ATOMS: atom_id res chain seq x y z
N MET A 1 -9.21 -17.52 -1.39
CA MET A 1 -8.10 -16.79 -0.74
C MET A 1 -8.59 -16.30 0.60
N SER A 2 -7.75 -16.35 1.63
CA SER A 2 -8.15 -16.03 3.00
C SER A 2 -7.85 -14.57 3.28
N HIS A 3 -8.87 -13.75 3.55
CA HIS A 3 -8.65 -12.36 3.95
C HIS A 3 -8.05 -12.32 5.35
N LEU A 4 -6.83 -11.79 5.48
CA LEU A 4 -6.19 -11.57 6.77
C LEU A 4 -6.68 -10.26 7.39
N THR A 5 -7.23 -10.35 8.61
CA THR A 5 -7.68 -9.16 9.36
C THR A 5 -6.51 -8.57 10.16
N VAL A 6 -6.39 -7.25 10.19
CA VAL A 6 -5.31 -6.57 10.93
C VAL A 6 -5.67 -6.45 12.42
N HIS A 7 -4.76 -6.87 13.29
CA HIS A 7 -4.88 -6.73 14.75
C HIS A 7 -3.60 -6.18 15.38
N SER A 8 -3.76 -5.50 16.51
CA SER A 8 -2.63 -4.93 17.24
C SER A 8 -1.88 -5.99 18.08
N LYS A 9 -0.56 -5.88 18.09
CA LYS A 9 0.37 -6.64 18.93
C LYS A 9 1.00 -5.69 19.95
N PRO A 10 0.55 -5.70 21.23
CA PRO A 10 0.86 -4.63 22.19
C PRO A 10 2.33 -4.59 22.66
N LYS A 11 3.14 -5.62 22.39
CA LYS A 11 4.53 -5.72 22.89
C LYS A 11 5.61 -5.37 21.86
N ARG A 12 5.26 -5.13 20.60
CA ARG A 12 6.24 -4.80 19.54
C ARG A 12 6.07 -3.35 19.10
N LYS A 13 7.19 -2.74 18.72
CA LYS A 13 7.26 -1.45 18.03
C LYS A 13 7.63 -1.70 16.58
N ALA A 14 7.08 -0.91 15.68
CA ALA A 14 7.55 -0.77 14.33
C ALA A 14 8.91 -0.05 14.36
N LEU A 15 9.80 -0.46 13.47
CA LEU A 15 11.10 0.15 13.29
C LEU A 15 11.16 0.68 11.87
N PRO A 16 11.87 1.79 11.60
CA PRO A 16 12.11 2.21 10.23
C PRO A 16 12.57 1.02 9.39
N ARG A 17 11.97 0.87 8.20
CA ARG A 17 12.18 -0.26 7.27
C ARG A 17 11.53 -1.58 7.65
N ASN A 18 10.88 -1.71 8.80
CA ASN A 18 10.25 -2.96 9.22
C ASN A 18 8.98 -2.73 10.09
N PHE A 19 7.82 -3.10 9.54
CA PHE A 19 6.54 -3.02 10.27
C PHE A 19 6.44 -4.00 11.45
N ASN A 20 7.37 -4.93 11.62
CA ASN A 20 7.36 -6.00 12.63
C ASN A 20 6.05 -6.79 12.65
N ALA A 21 5.45 -6.94 11.46
CA ALA A 21 4.23 -7.68 11.25
C ALA A 21 4.48 -9.18 11.41
N GLU A 22 3.44 -9.91 11.81
CA GLU A 22 3.49 -11.37 11.96
C GLU A 22 2.14 -11.97 11.59
N ILE A 23 2.16 -13.00 10.76
CA ILE A 23 0.95 -13.73 10.39
C ILE A 23 0.66 -14.78 11.46
N SER A 24 -0.54 -14.75 12.01
CA SER A 24 -1.02 -15.72 12.98
C SER A 24 -2.40 -16.22 12.57
N GLY A 25 -2.45 -17.39 11.95
CA GLY A 25 -3.68 -17.96 11.41
C GLY A 25 -4.32 -17.07 10.35
N SER A 26 -5.50 -16.53 10.66
CA SER A 26 -6.27 -15.62 9.79
C SER A 26 -6.03 -14.13 10.08
N HIS A 27 -4.98 -13.79 10.85
CA HIS A 27 -4.74 -12.43 11.30
C HIS A 27 -3.33 -11.95 10.94
N LEU A 28 -3.23 -10.68 10.55
CA LEU A 28 -1.97 -9.95 10.46
C LEU A 28 -1.78 -9.16 11.75
N LEU A 29 -0.84 -9.57 12.59
CA LEU A 29 -0.50 -8.91 13.83
C LEU A 29 0.54 -7.83 13.57
N VAL A 30 0.17 -6.56 13.78
CA VAL A 30 1.07 -5.41 13.61
C VAL A 30 1.29 -4.69 14.95
N PRO A 31 2.42 -3.99 15.15
CA PRO A 31 2.62 -3.10 16.30
C PRO A 31 1.44 -2.15 16.54
N LEU A 32 1.20 -1.82 17.81
CA LEU A 32 0.05 -0.99 18.20
C LEU A 32 0.01 0.36 17.46
N GLU A 33 1.16 1.02 17.31
CA GLU A 33 1.26 2.30 16.60
C GLU A 33 0.86 2.18 15.12
N VAL A 34 1.24 1.09 14.45
CA VAL A 34 0.82 0.82 13.06
C VAL A 34 -0.68 0.53 13.03
N ALA A 35 -1.18 -0.27 13.96
CA ALA A 35 -2.62 -0.56 14.04
C ALA A 35 -3.46 0.71 14.25
N THR A 36 -3.00 1.66 15.07
CA THR A 36 -3.66 2.95 15.28
C THR A 36 -3.69 3.76 13.99
N VAL A 37 -2.56 3.87 13.29
CA VAL A 37 -2.50 4.57 11.99
C VAL A 37 -3.44 3.92 10.97
N LEU A 38 -3.47 2.60 10.88
CA LEU A 38 -4.37 1.89 9.95
C LEU A 38 -5.84 2.08 10.32
N GLN A 39 -6.15 2.09 11.61
CA GLN A 39 -7.51 2.36 12.09
C GLN A 39 -7.97 3.77 11.71
N ASP A 40 -7.11 4.78 11.89
CA ASP A 40 -7.39 6.17 11.51
C ASP A 40 -7.60 6.32 9.99
N LEU A 41 -6.90 5.50 9.21
CA LEU A 41 -7.02 5.42 7.75
C LEU A 41 -8.15 4.48 7.29
N SER A 42 -8.95 3.93 8.21
CA SER A 42 -10.04 2.98 7.94
C SER A 42 -9.61 1.70 7.20
N VAL A 43 -8.34 1.30 7.33
CA VAL A 43 -7.77 0.07 6.77
C VAL A 43 -7.97 -1.09 7.75
N LYS A 44 -8.63 -2.17 7.30
CA LYS A 44 -9.05 -3.29 8.16
C LYS A 44 -8.43 -4.63 7.77
N THR A 45 -8.08 -4.78 6.49
CA THR A 45 -7.53 -6.03 5.94
C THR A 45 -6.09 -5.86 5.48
N ALA A 46 -5.34 -6.97 5.38
CA ALA A 46 -4.00 -6.97 4.83
C ALA A 46 -3.99 -6.50 3.36
N ASP A 47 -5.02 -6.84 2.61
CA ASP A 47 -5.20 -6.44 1.21
C ASP A 47 -5.30 -4.91 1.06
N GLU A 48 -6.15 -4.30 1.89
CA GLU A 48 -6.30 -2.84 1.97
C GLU A 48 -5.01 -2.18 2.42
N PHE A 49 -4.30 -2.78 3.40
CA PHE A 49 -3.05 -2.25 3.90
C PHE A 49 -1.97 -2.21 2.82
N ILE A 50 -1.76 -3.30 2.10
CA ILE A 50 -0.81 -3.36 0.98
C ILE A 50 -1.21 -2.40 -0.14
N SER A 51 -2.50 -2.39 -0.53
CA SER A 51 -3.01 -1.45 -1.54
C SER A 51 -2.75 0.01 -1.16
N TYR A 52 -2.91 0.33 0.12
CA TYR A 52 -2.64 1.67 0.65
C TYR A 52 -1.15 2.00 0.62
N LEU A 53 -0.27 1.08 0.99
CA LEU A 53 1.19 1.25 0.94
C LEU A 53 1.71 1.48 -0.49
N HIS A 54 1.09 0.85 -1.49
CA HIS A 54 1.41 1.12 -2.89
C HIS A 54 0.93 2.49 -3.36
N SER A 55 -0.22 2.95 -2.86
CA SER A 55 -0.87 4.18 -3.33
C SER A 55 -0.38 5.44 -2.61
N PHE A 56 -0.17 5.37 -1.30
CA PHE A 56 0.08 6.52 -0.43
C PHE A 56 1.18 6.26 0.62
N PRO A 57 2.41 5.88 0.22
CA PRO A 57 3.50 5.60 1.17
C PRO A 57 3.89 6.83 2.00
N SER A 58 3.75 8.04 1.46
CA SER A 58 4.04 9.29 2.18
C SER A 58 3.09 9.57 3.35
N ALA A 59 1.83 9.14 3.26
CA ALA A 59 0.88 9.31 4.35
C ALA A 59 1.28 8.45 5.56
N ILE A 60 1.63 7.18 5.31
CA ILE A 60 2.13 6.27 6.34
C ILE A 60 3.46 6.76 6.93
N ALA A 61 4.37 7.24 6.08
CA ALA A 61 5.64 7.81 6.50
C ALA A 61 5.44 8.99 7.47
N SER A 62 4.54 9.92 7.12
CA SER A 62 4.19 11.05 7.98
C SER A 62 3.57 10.62 9.31
N CYS A 63 2.70 9.61 9.31
CA CYS A 63 2.06 9.12 10.53
C CYS A 63 3.03 8.40 11.47
N LEU A 64 4.00 7.67 10.92
CA LEU A 64 5.02 6.94 11.68
C LEU A 64 6.29 7.75 11.95
N ASN A 65 6.37 8.98 11.43
CA ASN A 65 7.56 9.83 11.45
C ASN A 65 8.80 9.12 10.88
N TRP A 66 8.61 8.46 9.73
CA TRP A 66 9.64 7.76 8.96
C TRP A 66 9.91 8.46 7.64
N ASP A 67 11.01 8.09 6.98
CA ASP A 67 11.23 8.46 5.59
C ASP A 67 10.37 7.59 4.65
N VAL A 68 10.00 8.15 3.50
CA VAL A 68 9.21 7.42 2.48
C VAL A 68 9.97 6.18 2.00
N GLU A 69 11.29 6.27 1.88
CA GLU A 69 12.14 5.14 1.52
C GLU A 69 12.04 3.99 2.53
N ASP A 70 11.97 4.31 3.83
CA ASP A 70 11.83 3.29 4.88
C ASP A 70 10.48 2.58 4.77
N VAL A 71 9.40 3.31 4.44
CA VAL A 71 8.08 2.71 4.22
C VAL A 71 8.08 1.82 2.97
N ILE A 72 8.79 2.21 1.92
CA ILE A 72 8.93 1.40 0.70
C ILE A 72 9.65 0.08 1.02
N VAL A 73 10.75 0.13 1.76
CA VAL A 73 11.47 -1.09 2.17
C VAL A 73 10.60 -1.96 3.08
N ALA A 74 9.92 -1.35 4.06
CA ALA A 74 9.04 -2.08 4.97
C ALA A 74 7.87 -2.75 4.25
N ARG A 75 7.34 -2.10 3.20
CA ARG A 75 6.32 -2.67 2.33
C ARG A 75 6.87 -3.90 1.60
N ASP A 76 8.06 -3.81 1.01
CA ASP A 76 8.63 -4.92 0.25
C ASP A 76 8.87 -6.14 1.16
N GLU A 77 9.40 -5.94 2.38
CA GLU A 77 9.50 -7.01 3.38
C GLU A 77 8.13 -7.61 3.76
N LEU A 78 7.09 -6.77 3.86
CA LEU A 78 5.74 -7.21 4.19
C LEU A 78 5.08 -7.98 3.02
N VAL A 79 5.37 -7.58 1.78
CA VAL A 79 4.89 -8.27 0.57
C VAL A 79 5.46 -9.68 0.53
N ASP A 80 6.75 -9.85 0.79
CA ASP A 80 7.41 -11.16 0.85
C ASP A 80 6.78 -12.05 1.94
N GLN A 81 6.41 -11.49 3.09
CA GLN A 81 5.74 -12.24 4.16
C GLN A 81 4.30 -12.65 3.81
N LEU A 82 3.61 -11.86 3.00
CA LEU A 82 2.22 -12.08 2.61
C LEU A 82 2.08 -12.93 1.35
N GLU A 83 3.20 -13.32 0.72
CA GLU A 83 3.22 -14.21 -0.43
C GLU A 83 2.52 -15.53 -0.09
N GLY A 84 1.53 -15.92 -0.91
CA GLY A 84 0.70 -17.11 -0.67
C GLY A 84 -0.51 -16.89 0.24
N HIS A 85 -0.61 -15.75 0.93
CA HIS A 85 -1.78 -15.39 1.76
C HIS A 85 -2.70 -14.36 1.08
N VAL A 86 -2.12 -13.42 0.34
CA VAL A 86 -2.83 -12.34 -0.37
C VAL A 86 -2.82 -12.61 -1.89
N ALA A 87 -3.83 -12.10 -2.61
CA ALA A 87 -3.88 -12.20 -4.06
C ALA A 87 -2.65 -11.53 -4.69
N GLY A 88 -1.96 -12.22 -5.61
CA GLY A 88 -0.75 -11.70 -6.25
C GLY A 88 -0.95 -10.36 -6.99
N GLU A 89 -2.16 -10.09 -7.48
CA GLU A 89 -2.51 -8.80 -8.12
C GLU A 89 -2.48 -7.62 -7.16
N ILE A 90 -2.68 -7.86 -5.86
CA ILE A 90 -2.66 -6.86 -4.80
C ILE A 90 -1.22 -6.65 -4.31
N LEU A 91 -0.44 -7.74 -4.21
CA LEU A 91 0.98 -7.70 -3.83
C LEU A 91 1.86 -7.06 -4.91
N HIS A 92 1.53 -7.30 -6.17
CA HIS A 92 2.26 -6.79 -7.32
C HIS A 92 1.30 -6.10 -8.28
N PRO A 93 0.80 -4.91 -7.92
CA PRO A 93 -0.12 -4.19 -8.78
C PRO A 93 0.56 -3.91 -10.11
N VAL A 94 -0.01 -4.46 -11.18
CA VAL A 94 0.48 -4.24 -12.55
C VAL A 94 0.36 -2.74 -12.81
N ARG A 95 1.49 -2.06 -13.07
CA ARG A 95 1.47 -0.66 -13.46
C ARG A 95 0.51 -0.50 -14.62
N ALA A 96 -0.54 0.30 -14.43
CA ALA A 96 -1.45 0.62 -15.51
C ALA A 96 -0.61 1.17 -16.67
N LYS A 97 -0.78 0.57 -17.85
CA LYS A 97 -0.17 1.07 -19.09
C LYS A 97 -0.49 2.56 -19.17
N ALA A 98 0.54 3.39 -19.34
CA ALA A 98 0.37 4.83 -19.49
C ALA A 98 -0.70 5.07 -20.55
N ARG A 99 -1.87 5.55 -20.14
CA ARG A 99 -2.92 5.93 -21.09
C ARG A 99 -2.39 7.17 -21.78
N SER A 100 -2.07 7.09 -23.07
CA SER A 100 -1.90 8.29 -23.86
C SER A 100 -3.28 8.93 -23.93
N TYR A 101 -3.52 9.90 -23.05
CA TYR A 101 -4.54 10.90 -23.29
C TYR A 101 -4.02 11.67 -24.47
N GLY A 102 -4.36 11.21 -25.68
CA GLY A 102 -3.90 11.82 -26.92
C GLY A 102 -4.09 13.31 -26.79
N ALA A 103 -2.99 14.07 -26.85
CA ALA A 103 -3.08 15.48 -27.13
C ALA A 103 -3.97 15.57 -28.38
N LEU A 104 -5.12 16.23 -28.25
CA LEU A 104 -5.87 16.71 -29.41
C LEU A 104 -4.87 17.52 -30.22
N ASN A 105 -4.30 16.92 -31.26
CA ASN A 105 -3.31 17.56 -32.08
C ASN A 105 -3.99 18.79 -32.70
N PRO A 106 -3.62 20.02 -32.32
CA PRO A 106 -4.32 21.22 -32.76
C PRO A 106 -4.21 21.42 -34.29
N GLU A 107 -3.24 20.77 -34.93
CA GLU A 107 -3.08 20.79 -36.39
C GLU A 107 -4.20 20.05 -37.15
N ILE A 108 -4.95 19.16 -36.48
CA ILE A 108 -6.11 18.47 -37.09
C ILE A 108 -7.34 19.41 -37.14
N TYR A 109 -7.35 20.48 -36.34
CA TYR A 109 -8.41 21.49 -36.32
C TYR A 109 -8.08 22.70 -37.21
N THR A 110 -7.84 22.48 -38.51
CA THR A 110 -7.94 23.58 -39.47
C THR A 110 -9.41 23.91 -39.70
N PHE A 111 -9.88 24.95 -39.01
CA PHE A 111 -11.20 25.54 -39.21
C PHE A 111 -11.27 26.07 -40.66
N LYS A 112 -11.96 25.36 -41.56
CA LYS A 112 -12.31 25.93 -42.87
C LYS A 112 -13.34 27.05 -42.63
N ALA A 113 -12.84 28.27 -42.49
CA ALA A 113 -13.66 29.47 -42.65
C ALA A 113 -14.18 29.50 -44.09
N LYS A 114 -15.50 29.63 -44.22
CA LYS A 114 -16.24 29.65 -45.47
C LYS A 114 -16.27 31.06 -46.03
#